data_AF-A0A357ZB23-F1
#
_entry.id   AF-A0A357ZB23-F1
#
_cell.length_a   1.000
_cell.length_b   1.000
_cell.length_c   1.000
_cell.angle_alpha   90.00
_cell.angle_beta   90.00
_cell.angle_gamma   90.00
#
_symmetry.space_group_name_H-M   'P 1'
#
loop_
_entity.id
_entity.type
_entity.pdbx_description
1 polymer ?
#
loop_
_entity_poly.entity_id
_entity_poly.type
_entity_poly.pdbx_seq_one_letter_code
_entity_poly.pdbx_strand_id
1 'polypeptide(L)'
;MLQFISKIFGGSKSEKDVKKIAHLVPIINGHFASYEQLSNDALRGKTTEFKARITAHLTAIDETIQAEQAKAEALPMSEFMGRDSIYQNIDALKKDRDNALETILMDLLPEAFAVVKEVARRFTNNTELVATATELDRQFSVKKEYVSIKGEESVFQTTWKAAGMPVTWNMVHYDVQLIGGIVLHEGKIAEMSTGEGKTLVSTLPAYLNALSGEGVHIVTVNDYLAKRDSEWNGTLFEWLGLTVDCIDKHQPNSEERRDAYRADITYGTNNEFGFDYLRDNMVHTPEEMVQRKHHFAMVDEVDSVLIDDARTPLIISGPIGHPTGEQQFFELKPRIEKLVEIQKKVVNQFLIEAKKKIAEGNDDVKDGGLALYRAFRGLPKNGAIIKYLSEPGIRVKLQKAENHYLADQQREMPAVDAELYFHIDEKNNSVELTEKGLQLITKSGEDPNFFLLPDISIELNAIDQNTAINPEDKLQQKEVIINDYSIKSDR
;
A
#
# COMPACT_ATOMS: atom_id res chain seq x y z
N MET A 1 30.19 28.19 -32.54
CA MET A 1 30.29 26.91 -33.27
C MET A 1 29.21 25.90 -32.86
N LEU A 2 28.93 25.69 -31.56
CA LEU A 2 27.89 24.73 -31.09
C LEU A 2 26.45 25.04 -31.59
N GLN A 3 26.02 26.31 -31.60
CA GLN A 3 24.70 26.71 -32.12
C GLN A 3 24.54 26.54 -33.64
N PHE A 4 25.64 26.47 -34.39
CA PHE A 4 25.59 26.29 -35.85
C PHE A 4 25.44 24.80 -36.20
N ILE A 5 26.09 23.92 -35.42
CA ILE A 5 25.95 22.47 -35.54
C ILE A 5 24.57 22.01 -35.06
N SER A 6 23.99 22.58 -33.99
CA SER A 6 22.64 22.24 -33.54
C SER A 6 21.56 22.60 -34.57
N LYS A 7 21.72 23.72 -35.30
CA LYS A 7 20.84 24.08 -36.43
C LYS A 7 20.95 23.14 -37.63
N ILE A 8 22.16 22.64 -37.93
CA ILE A 8 22.39 21.69 -39.04
C ILE A 8 21.81 20.30 -38.75
N PHE A 9 21.71 19.90 -37.46
CA PHE A 9 21.10 18.64 -37.03
C PHE A 9 19.64 18.76 -36.53
N GLY A 10 18.95 19.85 -36.86
CA GLY A 10 17.50 20.00 -36.68
C GLY A 10 17.02 20.50 -35.31
N GLY A 11 17.88 21.18 -34.53
CA GLY A 11 17.55 21.76 -33.23
C GLY A 11 17.83 20.85 -32.03
N SER A 12 17.65 21.38 -30.82
CA SER A 12 17.72 20.57 -29.58
C SER A 12 16.58 19.53 -29.51
N LYS A 13 16.70 18.50 -28.66
CA LYS A 13 15.60 17.54 -28.44
C LYS A 13 14.31 18.25 -28.02
N SER A 14 14.41 19.21 -27.11
CA SER A 14 13.29 20.04 -26.66
C SER A 14 12.63 20.79 -27.83
N GLU A 15 13.41 21.45 -28.70
CA GLU A 15 12.86 22.14 -29.88
C GLU A 15 12.14 21.18 -30.84
N LYS A 16 12.65 19.95 -31.01
CA LYS A 16 12.02 18.93 -31.85
C LYS A 16 10.72 18.42 -31.24
N ASP A 17 10.69 18.20 -29.94
CA ASP A 17 9.50 17.71 -29.24
C ASP A 17 8.40 18.77 -29.22
N VAL A 18 8.72 20.05 -28.96
CA VAL A 18 7.75 21.15 -29.09
C VAL A 18 7.20 21.26 -30.51
N LYS A 19 8.04 21.11 -31.55
CA LYS A 19 7.58 21.12 -32.94
C LYS A 19 6.57 20.02 -33.27
N LYS A 20 6.66 18.85 -32.63
CA LYS A 20 5.70 17.75 -32.85
C LYS A 20 4.30 18.14 -32.39
N ILE A 21 4.18 18.87 -31.28
CA ILE A 21 2.89 19.25 -30.69
C ILE A 21 2.43 20.66 -31.06
N ALA A 22 3.30 21.50 -31.64
CA ALA A 22 2.99 22.89 -31.98
C ALA A 22 1.77 23.05 -32.90
N HIS A 23 1.47 22.04 -33.72
CA HIS A 23 0.29 22.04 -34.59
C HIS A 23 -1.04 21.95 -33.82
N LEU A 24 -1.04 21.49 -32.57
CA LEU A 24 -2.23 21.39 -31.72
C LEU A 24 -2.70 22.76 -31.21
N VAL A 25 -1.77 23.71 -30.99
CA VAL A 25 -2.09 25.07 -30.51
C VAL A 25 -3.09 25.80 -31.43
N PRO A 26 -2.89 25.89 -32.76
CA PRO A 26 -3.87 26.52 -33.63
C PRO A 26 -5.21 25.74 -33.69
N ILE A 27 -5.20 24.41 -33.49
CA ILE A 27 -6.43 23.61 -33.42
C ILE A 27 -7.22 23.96 -32.14
N ILE A 28 -6.54 24.00 -30.99
CA ILE A 28 -7.11 24.46 -29.71
C ILE A 28 -7.70 25.87 -29.88
N ASN A 29 -6.92 26.80 -30.45
CA ASN A 29 -7.37 28.17 -30.65
C ASN A 29 -8.54 28.28 -31.64
N GLY A 30 -8.63 27.38 -32.63
CA GLY A 30 -9.79 27.26 -33.51
C GLY A 30 -11.06 26.84 -32.77
N HIS A 31 -10.97 25.81 -31.92
CA HIS A 31 -12.09 25.41 -31.05
C HIS A 31 -12.47 26.53 -30.08
N PHE A 32 -11.49 27.16 -29.42
CA PHE A 32 -11.70 28.27 -28.50
C PHE A 32 -12.48 29.42 -29.16
N ALA A 33 -12.09 29.82 -30.38
CA ALA A 33 -12.83 30.83 -31.15
C ALA A 33 -14.27 30.38 -31.48
N SER A 34 -14.48 29.10 -31.79
CA SER A 34 -15.83 28.57 -32.05
C SER A 34 -16.71 28.52 -30.78
N TYR A 35 -16.09 28.31 -29.61
CA TYR A 35 -16.78 28.14 -28.33
C TYR A 35 -17.23 29.46 -27.71
N GLU A 36 -16.73 30.59 -28.19
CA GLU A 36 -17.23 31.92 -27.83
C GLU A 36 -18.74 32.07 -28.09
N GLN A 37 -19.27 31.38 -29.11
CA GLN A 37 -20.69 31.45 -29.47
C GLN A 37 -21.59 30.49 -28.68
N LEU A 38 -21.03 29.61 -27.85
CA LEU A 38 -21.80 28.65 -27.08
C LEU A 38 -22.48 29.33 -25.88
N SER A 39 -23.70 28.91 -25.53
CA SER A 39 -24.29 29.24 -24.24
C SER A 39 -23.46 28.64 -23.09
N ASN A 40 -23.69 29.10 -21.86
CA ASN A 40 -23.06 28.49 -20.68
C ASN A 40 -23.45 27.01 -20.56
N ASP A 41 -24.72 26.65 -20.78
CA ASP A 41 -25.17 25.26 -20.78
C ASP A 41 -24.51 24.41 -21.85
N ALA A 42 -24.37 24.94 -23.07
CA ALA A 42 -23.73 24.20 -24.16
C ALA A 42 -22.23 23.98 -23.89
N LEU A 43 -21.55 24.96 -23.29
CA LEU A 43 -20.15 24.82 -22.90
C LEU A 43 -19.98 23.82 -21.75
N ARG A 44 -20.83 23.87 -20.71
CA ARG A 44 -20.83 22.85 -19.63
C ARG A 44 -21.14 21.46 -20.18
N GLY A 45 -22.06 21.36 -21.13
CA GLY A 45 -22.45 20.12 -21.79
C GLY A 45 -21.29 19.41 -22.52
N LYS A 46 -20.20 20.12 -22.85
CA LYS A 46 -18.99 19.51 -23.40
C LYS A 46 -18.36 18.49 -22.46
N THR A 47 -18.38 18.71 -21.15
CA THR A 47 -17.88 17.71 -20.17
C THR A 47 -18.63 16.40 -20.32
N THR A 48 -19.97 16.43 -20.40
CA THR A 48 -20.80 15.24 -20.56
C THR A 48 -20.57 14.57 -21.92
N GLU A 49 -20.42 15.36 -22.99
CA GLU A 49 -20.07 14.86 -24.33
C GLU A 49 -18.74 14.10 -24.33
N PHE A 50 -17.70 14.67 -23.71
CA PHE A 50 -16.38 14.05 -23.65
C PHE A 50 -16.38 12.78 -22.81
N LYS A 51 -17.03 12.79 -21.63
CA LYS A 51 -17.20 11.58 -20.81
C LYS A 51 -17.88 10.47 -21.61
N ALA A 52 -18.94 10.78 -22.36
CA ALA A 52 -19.64 9.80 -23.20
C ALA A 52 -18.75 9.25 -24.34
N ARG A 53 -17.92 10.08 -24.98
CA ARG A 53 -16.95 9.65 -26.01
C ARG A 53 -15.88 8.72 -25.43
N ILE A 54 -15.37 9.01 -24.23
CA ILE A 54 -14.40 8.15 -23.52
C ILE A 54 -15.05 6.80 -23.21
N THR A 55 -16.24 6.79 -22.59
CA THR A 55 -16.96 5.55 -22.28
C THR A 55 -17.20 4.72 -23.54
N ALA A 56 -17.66 5.33 -24.62
CA ALA A 56 -17.89 4.64 -25.89
C ALA A 56 -16.59 4.03 -26.46
N HIS A 57 -15.46 4.73 -26.33
CA HIS A 57 -14.16 4.23 -26.78
C HIS A 57 -13.67 3.03 -25.95
N LEU A 58 -13.94 3.02 -24.65
CA LEU A 58 -13.47 1.98 -23.72
C LEU A 58 -14.45 0.80 -23.54
N THR A 59 -15.68 0.92 -24.02
CA THR A 59 -16.75 -0.07 -23.76
C THR A 59 -16.32 -1.51 -24.09
N ALA A 60 -15.69 -1.74 -25.25
CA ALA A 60 -15.33 -3.09 -25.68
C ALA A 60 -14.28 -3.76 -24.77
N ILE A 61 -13.28 -2.99 -24.30
CA ILE A 61 -12.25 -3.52 -23.40
C ILE A 61 -12.79 -3.67 -21.98
N ASP A 62 -13.66 -2.76 -21.54
CA ASP A 62 -14.32 -2.81 -20.24
C ASP A 62 -15.22 -4.05 -20.11
N GLU A 63 -16.01 -4.35 -21.15
CA GLU A 63 -16.82 -5.57 -21.21
C GLU A 63 -15.96 -6.83 -21.16
N THR A 64 -14.79 -6.81 -21.80
CA THR A 64 -13.84 -7.94 -21.77
C THR A 64 -13.26 -8.14 -20.37
N ILE A 65 -12.83 -7.05 -19.71
CA ILE A 65 -12.30 -7.10 -18.34
C ILE A 65 -13.37 -7.62 -17.37
N GLN A 66 -14.60 -7.12 -17.46
CA GLN A 66 -15.72 -7.56 -16.61
C GLN A 66 -16.05 -9.04 -16.83
N ALA A 67 -16.03 -9.51 -18.09
CA ALA A 67 -16.25 -10.92 -18.39
C ALA A 67 -15.15 -11.82 -17.81
N GLU A 68 -13.88 -11.40 -17.86
CA GLU A 68 -12.77 -12.14 -17.25
C GLU A 68 -12.86 -12.13 -15.71
N GLN A 69 -13.24 -11.01 -15.09
CA GLN A 69 -13.47 -10.95 -13.64
C GLN A 69 -14.59 -11.90 -13.20
N ALA A 70 -15.72 -11.90 -13.92
CA ALA A 70 -16.82 -12.83 -13.64
C ALA A 70 -16.39 -14.30 -13.77
N LYS A 71 -15.51 -14.63 -14.73
CA LYS A 71 -14.92 -15.97 -14.84
C LYS A 71 -14.06 -16.31 -13.62
N ALA A 72 -13.19 -15.40 -13.16
CA ALA A 72 -12.35 -15.62 -12.00
C ALA A 72 -13.16 -15.84 -10.72
N GLU A 73 -14.24 -15.08 -10.53
CA GLU A 73 -15.13 -15.18 -9.38
C GLU A 73 -15.98 -16.46 -9.37
N ALA A 74 -16.36 -16.95 -10.55
CA ALA A 74 -17.11 -18.20 -10.69
C ALA A 74 -16.27 -19.46 -10.38
N LEU A 75 -14.94 -19.37 -10.40
CA LEU A 75 -14.07 -20.50 -10.08
C LEU A 75 -14.06 -20.79 -8.57
N PRO A 76 -14.12 -22.08 -8.16
CA PRO A 76 -13.99 -22.46 -6.76
C PRO A 76 -12.69 -21.93 -6.16
N MET A 77 -12.72 -21.56 -4.87
CA MET A 77 -11.53 -21.11 -4.14
C MET A 77 -10.37 -22.10 -4.18
N SER A 78 -10.64 -23.40 -4.38
CA SER A 78 -9.62 -24.45 -4.52
C SER A 78 -8.84 -24.41 -5.84
N GLU A 79 -9.34 -23.73 -6.89
CA GLU A 79 -8.67 -23.61 -8.19
C GLU A 79 -7.74 -22.39 -8.26
N PHE A 80 -6.79 -22.32 -7.33
CA PHE A 80 -5.85 -21.21 -7.20
C PHE A 80 -5.08 -20.91 -8.50
N MET A 81 -4.58 -21.94 -9.20
CA MET A 81 -3.82 -21.77 -10.45
C MET A 81 -4.68 -21.21 -11.60
N GLY A 82 -5.95 -21.64 -11.68
CA GLY A 82 -6.88 -21.14 -12.70
C GLY A 82 -7.19 -19.66 -12.49
N ARG A 83 -7.47 -19.27 -11.24
CA ARG A 83 -7.73 -17.87 -10.87
C ARG A 83 -6.51 -16.98 -11.12
N ASP A 84 -5.32 -17.43 -10.73
CA ASP A 84 -4.06 -16.68 -10.95
C ASP A 84 -3.84 -16.34 -12.42
N SER A 85 -4.05 -17.31 -13.32
CA SER A 85 -3.92 -17.08 -14.77
C SER A 85 -4.91 -16.04 -15.31
N ILE A 86 -6.14 -16.02 -14.79
CA ILE A 86 -7.16 -15.05 -15.20
C ILE A 86 -6.82 -13.66 -14.68
N TYR A 87 -6.35 -13.53 -13.42
CA TYR A 87 -5.92 -12.23 -12.89
C TYR A 87 -4.73 -11.65 -13.66
N GLN A 88 -3.76 -12.46 -14.07
CA GLN A 88 -2.67 -12.00 -14.95
C GLN A 88 -3.18 -11.47 -16.29
N ASN A 89 -4.19 -12.13 -16.87
CA ASN A 89 -4.84 -11.65 -18.10
C ASN A 89 -5.60 -10.34 -17.88
N ILE A 90 -6.33 -10.22 -16.77
CA ILE A 90 -7.03 -8.99 -16.38
C ILE A 90 -6.04 -7.83 -16.23
N ASP A 91 -4.88 -8.05 -15.64
CA ASP A 91 -3.87 -7.00 -15.47
C ASP A 91 -3.27 -6.55 -16.82
N ALA A 92 -3.08 -7.48 -17.75
CA ALA A 92 -2.69 -7.15 -19.13
C ALA A 92 -3.78 -6.32 -19.84
N LEU A 93 -5.05 -6.72 -19.73
CA LEU A 93 -6.19 -5.98 -20.30
C LEU A 93 -6.34 -4.59 -19.69
N LYS A 94 -6.12 -4.42 -18.38
CA LYS A 94 -6.14 -3.11 -17.73
C LYS A 94 -5.05 -2.18 -18.29
N LYS A 95 -3.86 -2.72 -18.58
CA LYS A 95 -2.80 -1.95 -19.24
C LYS A 95 -3.18 -1.54 -20.66
N ASP A 96 -3.80 -2.45 -21.41
CA ASP A 96 -4.31 -2.14 -22.75
C ASP A 96 -5.43 -1.09 -22.71
N ARG A 97 -6.28 -1.13 -21.68
CA ARG A 97 -7.31 -0.12 -21.42
C ARG A 97 -6.68 1.25 -21.13
N ASP A 98 -5.63 1.30 -20.30
CA ASP A 98 -4.93 2.55 -19.99
C ASP A 98 -4.32 3.16 -21.28
N ASN A 99 -3.74 2.35 -22.18
CA ASN A 99 -3.25 2.81 -23.49
C ASN A 99 -4.38 3.33 -24.41
N ALA A 100 -5.53 2.65 -24.41
CA ALA A 100 -6.71 3.09 -25.17
C ALA A 100 -7.26 4.42 -24.63
N LEU A 101 -7.26 4.58 -23.30
CA LEU A 101 -7.65 5.82 -22.64
C LEU A 101 -6.71 6.97 -23.02
N GLU A 102 -5.39 6.78 -22.98
CA GLU A 102 -4.42 7.79 -23.44
C GLU A 102 -4.68 8.22 -24.89
N THR A 103 -5.02 7.27 -25.77
CA THR A 103 -5.32 7.55 -27.18
C THR A 103 -6.53 8.48 -27.33
N ILE A 104 -7.66 8.15 -26.69
CA ILE A 104 -8.86 9.00 -26.79
C ILE A 104 -8.69 10.35 -26.08
N LEU A 105 -7.91 10.42 -24.99
CA LEU A 105 -7.62 11.68 -24.32
C LEU A 105 -6.78 12.61 -25.22
N MET A 106 -5.79 12.07 -25.94
CA MET A 106 -5.04 12.84 -26.94
C MET A 106 -5.91 13.36 -28.08
N ASP A 107 -6.88 12.55 -28.55
CA ASP A 107 -7.84 12.97 -29.57
C ASP A 107 -8.76 14.09 -29.07
N LEU A 108 -9.18 14.02 -27.80
CA LEU A 108 -10.04 15.02 -27.15
C LEU A 108 -9.30 16.29 -26.72
N LEU A 109 -7.97 16.22 -26.58
CA LEU A 109 -7.16 17.27 -25.99
C LEU A 109 -7.44 18.66 -26.58
N PRO A 110 -7.51 18.85 -27.92
CA PRO A 110 -7.71 20.19 -28.46
C PRO A 110 -9.05 20.80 -28.07
N GLU A 111 -10.11 20.00 -28.04
CA GLU A 111 -11.45 20.41 -27.66
C GLU A 111 -11.52 20.69 -26.15
N ALA A 112 -10.95 19.80 -25.33
CA ALA A 112 -10.96 19.93 -23.87
C ALA A 112 -10.17 21.16 -23.39
N PHE A 113 -8.99 21.42 -23.97
CA PHE A 113 -8.18 22.60 -23.63
C PHE A 113 -8.89 23.89 -24.04
N ALA A 114 -9.59 23.87 -25.17
CA ALA A 114 -10.41 25.01 -25.60
C ALA A 114 -11.57 25.29 -24.64
N VAL A 115 -12.22 24.25 -24.08
CA VAL A 115 -13.25 24.41 -23.04
C VAL A 115 -12.68 25.12 -21.83
N VAL A 116 -11.57 24.63 -21.26
CA VAL A 116 -10.94 25.23 -20.07
C VAL A 116 -10.53 26.68 -20.34
N LYS A 117 -9.91 26.95 -21.49
CA LYS A 117 -9.51 28.31 -21.89
C LYS A 117 -10.72 29.24 -22.05
N GLU A 118 -11.83 28.76 -22.61
CA GLU A 118 -13.06 29.54 -22.76
C GLU A 118 -13.74 29.80 -21.42
N VAL A 119 -13.77 28.83 -20.50
CA VAL A 119 -14.25 29.05 -19.13
C VAL A 119 -13.40 30.09 -18.41
N ALA A 120 -12.07 29.97 -18.50
CA ALA A 120 -11.15 30.95 -17.92
C ALA A 120 -11.40 32.38 -18.46
N ARG A 121 -11.70 32.51 -19.77
CA ARG A 121 -12.10 33.80 -20.38
C ARG A 121 -13.44 34.30 -19.85
N ARG A 122 -14.44 33.43 -19.71
CA ARG A 122 -15.77 33.81 -19.19
C ARG A 122 -15.70 34.26 -17.73
N PHE A 123 -14.95 33.55 -16.89
CA PHE A 123 -14.71 33.96 -15.52
C PHE A 123 -14.00 35.32 -15.44
N THR A 124 -13.06 35.59 -16.36
CA THR A 124 -12.34 36.88 -16.43
C THR A 124 -13.26 38.04 -16.84
N ASN A 125 -14.16 37.80 -17.80
CA ASN A 125 -14.96 38.87 -18.41
C ASN A 125 -16.30 39.14 -17.74
N ASN A 126 -16.70 38.32 -16.75
CA ASN A 126 -18.00 38.41 -16.09
C ASN A 126 -17.83 38.42 -14.57
N THR A 127 -18.83 38.94 -13.86
CA THR A 127 -18.88 38.88 -12.38
C THR A 127 -19.52 37.60 -11.86
N GLU A 128 -20.39 36.99 -12.66
CA GLU A 128 -21.03 35.71 -12.39
C GLU A 128 -21.29 34.95 -13.68
N LEU A 129 -21.32 33.62 -13.58
CA LEU A 129 -21.75 32.73 -14.67
C LEU A 129 -23.03 32.01 -14.26
N VAL A 130 -24.04 32.11 -15.12
CA VAL A 130 -25.36 31.51 -14.93
C VAL A 130 -25.53 30.35 -15.89
N ALA A 131 -25.98 29.20 -15.40
CA ALA A 131 -26.31 28.01 -16.18
C ALA A 131 -27.46 27.25 -15.53
N THR A 132 -28.04 26.27 -16.21
CA THR A 132 -29.00 25.34 -15.63
C THR A 132 -28.37 24.59 -14.47
N ALA A 133 -29.07 24.54 -13.33
CA ALA A 133 -28.59 23.89 -12.12
C ALA A 133 -28.59 22.36 -12.28
N THR A 134 -27.43 21.76 -12.09
CA THR A 134 -27.26 20.31 -11.94
C THR A 134 -27.44 19.91 -10.47
N GLU A 135 -27.60 18.61 -10.20
CA GLU A 135 -27.62 18.10 -8.83
C GLU A 135 -26.32 18.42 -8.08
N LEU A 136 -25.18 18.37 -8.77
CA LEU A 136 -23.89 18.71 -8.19
C LEU A 136 -23.83 20.20 -7.80
N ASP A 137 -24.38 21.10 -8.60
CA ASP A 137 -24.46 22.53 -8.26
C ASP A 137 -25.31 22.76 -7.00
N ARG A 138 -26.40 22.01 -6.85
CA ARG A 138 -27.26 22.07 -5.65
C ARG A 138 -26.47 21.63 -4.41
N GLN A 139 -25.67 20.57 -4.51
CA GLN A 139 -24.77 20.15 -3.43
C GLN A 139 -23.70 21.20 -3.10
N PHE A 140 -23.07 21.79 -4.12
CA PHE A 140 -22.09 22.86 -3.93
C PHE A 140 -22.71 24.09 -3.27
N SER A 141 -23.94 24.47 -3.63
CA SER A 141 -24.60 25.65 -3.05
C SER A 141 -24.81 25.58 -1.53
N VAL A 142 -24.79 24.38 -0.95
CA VAL A 142 -24.87 24.18 0.51
C VAL A 142 -23.52 24.38 1.18
N LYS A 143 -22.42 24.06 0.49
CA LYS A 143 -21.06 23.98 1.06
C LYS A 143 -20.16 25.15 0.65
N LYS A 144 -20.43 25.83 -0.46
CA LYS A 144 -19.53 26.78 -1.12
C LYS A 144 -20.18 28.15 -1.25
N GLU A 145 -19.57 29.17 -0.67
CA GLU A 145 -20.10 30.54 -0.65
C GLU A 145 -20.25 31.18 -2.06
N TYR A 146 -19.54 30.66 -3.06
CA TYR A 146 -19.53 31.19 -4.43
C TYR A 146 -20.53 30.53 -5.37
N VAL A 147 -21.34 29.57 -4.89
CA VAL A 147 -22.40 28.92 -5.67
C VAL A 147 -23.75 29.22 -5.03
N SER A 148 -24.72 29.68 -5.83
CA SER A 148 -26.09 29.88 -5.37
C SER A 148 -27.09 29.34 -6.39
N ILE A 149 -28.26 28.90 -5.92
CA ILE A 149 -29.35 28.42 -6.78
C ILE A 149 -30.48 29.45 -6.80
N LYS A 150 -30.87 29.89 -7.99
CA LYS A 150 -31.98 30.82 -8.23
C LYS A 150 -33.00 30.14 -9.15
N GLY A 151 -34.01 29.50 -8.56
CA GLY A 151 -34.97 28.69 -9.32
C GLY A 151 -34.30 27.44 -9.91
N GLU A 152 -34.31 27.34 -11.24
CA GLU A 152 -33.64 26.26 -11.98
C GLU A 152 -32.21 26.61 -12.45
N GLU A 153 -31.72 27.80 -12.08
CA GLU A 153 -30.39 28.27 -12.47
C GLU A 153 -29.39 28.15 -11.31
N SER A 154 -28.18 27.71 -11.64
CA SER A 154 -26.99 27.85 -10.79
C SER A 154 -26.24 29.12 -11.17
N VAL A 155 -25.84 29.89 -10.17
CA VAL A 155 -25.05 31.12 -10.32
C VAL A 155 -23.73 30.94 -9.60
N PHE A 156 -22.64 30.92 -10.37
CA PHE A 156 -21.27 30.86 -9.88
C PHE A 156 -20.64 32.25 -9.90
N GLN A 157 -20.13 32.68 -8.75
CA GLN A 157 -19.41 33.95 -8.63
C GLN A 157 -17.98 33.82 -9.17
N THR A 158 -17.46 34.88 -9.80
CA THR A 158 -16.08 34.89 -10.31
C THR A 158 -15.07 35.43 -9.28
N THR A 159 -15.54 35.76 -8.08
CA THR A 159 -14.74 36.14 -6.92
C THR A 159 -15.14 35.33 -5.70
N TRP A 160 -14.17 34.75 -5.00
CA TRP A 160 -14.39 33.89 -3.83
C TRP A 160 -13.18 33.91 -2.89
N LYS A 161 -13.27 33.23 -1.74
CA LYS A 161 -12.13 33.08 -0.83
C LYS A 161 -11.28 31.88 -1.23
N ALA A 162 -9.99 32.08 -1.40
CA ALA A 162 -8.99 31.02 -1.50
C ALA A 162 -7.89 31.27 -0.45
N ALA A 163 -7.59 30.25 0.36
CA ALA A 163 -6.74 30.33 1.54
C ALA A 163 -7.09 31.52 2.47
N GLY A 164 -8.39 31.79 2.63
CA GLY A 164 -8.91 32.86 3.47
C GLY A 164 -8.88 34.27 2.86
N MET A 165 -8.30 34.45 1.67
CA MET A 165 -8.21 35.75 0.99
C MET A 165 -9.17 35.81 -0.19
N PRO A 166 -9.84 36.95 -0.45
CA PRO A 166 -10.66 37.12 -1.64
C PRO A 166 -9.77 37.10 -2.89
N VAL A 167 -10.14 36.27 -3.86
CA VAL A 167 -9.49 36.12 -5.15
C VAL A 167 -10.54 36.26 -6.24
N THR A 168 -10.26 37.10 -7.24
CA THR A 168 -11.05 37.24 -8.45
C THR A 168 -10.32 36.52 -9.58
N TRP A 169 -11.01 35.66 -10.31
CA TRP A 169 -10.43 35.05 -11.50
C TRP A 169 -10.22 36.10 -12.58
N ASN A 170 -8.97 36.28 -13.02
CA ASN A 170 -8.59 37.25 -14.05
C ASN A 170 -7.44 36.70 -14.90
N MET A 171 -7.60 35.46 -15.36
CA MET A 171 -6.56 34.71 -16.04
C MET A 171 -7.12 34.01 -17.28
N VAL A 172 -6.37 34.06 -18.38
CA VAL A 172 -6.69 33.35 -19.63
C VAL A 172 -5.40 32.75 -20.17
N HIS A 173 -5.45 31.48 -20.59
CA HIS A 173 -4.24 30.76 -21.02
C HIS A 173 -3.60 31.36 -22.28
N TYR A 174 -2.28 31.60 -22.22
CA TYR A 174 -1.44 31.92 -23.36
C TYR A 174 -1.06 30.67 -24.16
N ASP A 175 -0.65 30.85 -25.42
CA ASP A 175 -0.25 29.73 -26.28
C ASP A 175 0.91 28.90 -25.72
N VAL A 176 1.87 29.54 -25.05
CA VAL A 176 2.96 28.83 -24.36
C VAL A 176 2.46 27.98 -23.19
N GLN A 177 1.39 28.41 -22.53
CA GLN A 177 0.75 27.65 -21.45
C GLN A 177 -0.03 26.45 -22.00
N LEU A 178 -0.62 26.57 -23.20
CA LEU A 178 -1.22 25.43 -23.92
C LEU A 178 -0.16 24.37 -24.24
N ILE A 179 1.02 24.79 -24.70
CA ILE A 179 2.15 23.88 -24.94
C ILE A 179 2.56 23.19 -23.62
N GLY A 180 2.69 23.95 -22.53
CA GLY A 180 2.99 23.39 -21.21
C GLY A 180 1.97 22.33 -20.77
N GLY A 181 0.67 22.60 -20.95
CA GLY A 181 -0.40 21.66 -20.64
C GLY A 181 -0.34 20.37 -21.46
N ILE A 182 -0.01 20.46 -22.76
CA ILE A 182 0.17 19.28 -23.62
C ILE A 182 1.34 18.44 -23.11
N VAL A 183 2.48 19.08 -22.80
CA VAL A 183 3.67 18.39 -22.29
C VAL A 183 3.37 17.66 -20.97
N LEU A 184 2.62 18.27 -20.06
CA LEU A 184 2.20 17.63 -18.81
C LEU A 184 1.28 16.43 -19.06
N HIS A 185 0.33 16.54 -20.00
CA HIS A 185 -0.53 15.41 -20.37
C HIS A 185 0.26 14.25 -20.99
N GLU A 186 1.32 14.53 -21.77
CA GLU A 186 2.23 13.50 -22.30
C GLU A 186 3.14 12.84 -21.22
N GLY A 187 2.93 13.13 -19.93
CA GLY A 187 3.71 12.54 -18.84
C GLY A 187 5.16 13.06 -18.77
N LYS A 188 5.41 14.28 -19.26
CA LYS A 188 6.74 14.91 -19.30
C LYS A 188 6.83 16.10 -18.35
N ILE A 189 8.06 16.52 -18.06
CA ILE A 189 8.33 17.74 -17.28
C ILE A 189 8.23 18.96 -18.19
N ALA A 190 7.30 19.86 -17.89
CA ALA A 190 7.20 21.17 -18.54
C ALA A 190 8.03 22.21 -17.77
N GLU A 191 9.25 22.48 -18.24
CA GLU A 191 10.10 23.54 -17.67
C GLU A 191 9.55 24.92 -18.05
N MET A 192 8.99 25.63 -17.06
CA MET A 192 8.44 26.96 -17.21
C MET A 192 9.02 27.88 -16.14
N SER A 193 9.49 29.06 -16.55
CA SER A 193 10.05 30.05 -15.62
C SER A 193 9.03 30.46 -14.54
N THR A 194 9.52 30.82 -13.35
CA THR A 194 8.66 31.36 -12.30
C THR A 194 7.91 32.59 -12.81
N GLY A 195 6.58 32.60 -12.62
CA GLY A 195 5.71 33.67 -13.11
C GLY A 195 5.01 33.37 -14.45
N GLU A 196 5.39 32.30 -15.16
CA GLU A 196 4.72 31.86 -16.41
C GLU A 196 3.33 31.21 -16.17
N GLY A 197 2.87 31.13 -14.93
CA GLY A 197 1.53 30.65 -14.58
C GLY A 197 1.38 29.12 -14.51
N LYS A 198 2.35 28.40 -13.92
CA LYS A 198 2.30 26.93 -13.71
C LYS A 198 0.97 26.45 -13.10
N THR A 199 0.46 27.17 -12.10
CA THR A 199 -0.84 26.90 -11.44
C THR A 199 -2.02 26.98 -12.40
N LEU A 200 -1.98 27.87 -13.41
CA LEU A 200 -3.02 27.96 -14.43
C LEU A 200 -2.85 26.89 -15.50
N VAL A 201 -1.60 26.58 -15.87
CA VAL A 201 -1.27 25.54 -16.86
C VAL A 201 -1.80 24.18 -16.42
N SER A 202 -1.69 23.84 -15.13
CA SER A 202 -2.14 22.55 -14.60
C SER A 202 -3.65 22.32 -14.76
N THR A 203 -4.47 23.36 -14.92
CA THR A 203 -5.91 23.19 -15.10
C THR A 203 -6.29 22.51 -16.40
N LEU A 204 -5.47 22.65 -17.44
CA LEU A 204 -5.69 22.03 -18.75
C LEU A 204 -5.60 20.49 -18.69
N PRO A 205 -4.45 19.88 -18.32
CA PRO A 205 -4.34 18.43 -18.18
C PRO A 205 -5.15 17.88 -17.00
N ALA A 206 -5.36 18.66 -15.92
CA ALA A 206 -6.21 18.21 -14.82
C ALA A 206 -7.64 17.96 -15.29
N TYR A 207 -8.23 18.93 -16.02
CA TYR A 207 -9.57 18.77 -16.57
C TYR A 207 -9.63 17.57 -17.51
N LEU A 208 -8.72 17.50 -18.50
CA LEU A 208 -8.72 16.43 -19.51
C LEU A 208 -8.65 15.04 -18.88
N ASN A 209 -7.67 14.80 -18.00
CA ASN A 209 -7.46 13.48 -17.41
C ASN A 209 -8.55 13.12 -16.39
N ALA A 210 -9.15 14.11 -15.72
CA ALA A 210 -10.27 13.89 -14.80
C ALA A 210 -11.55 13.40 -15.51
N LEU A 211 -11.69 13.62 -16.83
CA LEU A 211 -12.85 13.13 -17.60
C LEU A 211 -12.93 11.61 -17.65
N SER A 212 -11.84 10.89 -17.37
CA SER A 212 -11.83 9.42 -17.26
C SER A 212 -12.58 8.89 -16.03
N GLY A 213 -12.73 9.71 -14.98
CA GLY A 213 -13.24 9.28 -13.67
C GLY A 213 -12.25 8.49 -12.82
N GLU A 214 -11.03 8.25 -13.30
CA GLU A 214 -9.99 7.47 -12.59
C GLU A 214 -9.23 8.30 -11.55
N GLY A 215 -9.33 9.63 -11.62
CA GLY A 215 -8.75 10.56 -10.66
C GLY A 215 -7.45 11.22 -11.10
N VAL A 216 -7.26 12.46 -10.65
CA VAL A 216 -6.03 13.23 -10.87
C VAL A 216 -5.49 13.72 -9.54
N HIS A 217 -4.24 13.38 -9.23
CA HIS A 217 -3.53 13.90 -8.06
C HIS A 217 -2.68 15.11 -8.45
N ILE A 218 -2.89 16.25 -7.80
CA ILE A 218 -2.03 17.43 -7.95
C ILE A 218 -1.20 17.57 -6.68
N VAL A 219 0.07 17.24 -6.81
CA VAL A 219 1.04 17.20 -5.72
C VAL A 219 1.75 18.53 -5.64
N THR A 220 1.74 19.14 -4.45
CA THR A 220 2.49 20.36 -4.15
C THR A 220 3.48 20.13 -3.00
N VAL A 221 4.34 21.11 -2.75
CA VAL A 221 5.41 21.02 -1.73
C VAL A 221 4.95 21.32 -0.30
N ASN A 222 3.81 22.00 -0.11
CA ASN A 222 3.31 22.32 1.23
C ASN A 222 1.79 22.48 1.28
N ASP A 223 1.25 22.34 2.49
CA ASP A 223 -0.19 22.29 2.75
C ASP A 223 -0.91 23.60 2.38
N TYR A 224 -0.26 24.75 2.59
CA TYR A 224 -0.78 26.05 2.21
C TYR A 224 -0.99 26.15 0.69
N LEU A 225 0.00 25.74 -0.11
CA LEU A 225 -0.11 25.73 -1.57
C LEU A 225 -1.16 24.73 -2.05
N ALA A 226 -1.21 23.52 -1.47
CA ALA A 226 -2.24 22.53 -1.77
C ALA A 226 -3.64 23.08 -1.52
N LYS A 227 -3.89 23.68 -0.34
CA LYS A 227 -5.18 24.26 0.03
C LYS A 227 -5.53 25.45 -0.86
N ARG A 228 -4.60 26.40 -1.02
CA ARG A 228 -4.77 27.61 -1.85
C ARG A 228 -5.12 27.24 -3.28
N ASP A 229 -4.37 26.34 -3.91
CA ASP A 229 -4.54 26.03 -5.33
C ASP A 229 -5.80 25.17 -5.56
N SER A 230 -6.15 24.28 -4.62
CA SER A 230 -7.43 23.57 -4.66
C SER A 230 -8.63 24.52 -4.61
N GLU A 231 -8.56 25.57 -3.81
CA GLU A 231 -9.64 26.54 -3.65
C GLU A 231 -9.65 27.56 -4.79
N TRP A 232 -8.48 27.95 -5.28
CA TRP A 232 -8.35 28.91 -6.37
C TRP A 232 -8.69 28.32 -7.73
N ASN A 233 -8.33 27.07 -8.02
CA ASN A 233 -8.69 26.47 -9.31
C ASN A 233 -9.98 25.66 -9.23
N GLY A 234 -10.42 25.25 -8.03
CA GLY A 234 -11.60 24.41 -7.81
C GLY A 234 -12.86 24.91 -8.52
N THR A 235 -13.17 26.21 -8.41
CA THR A 235 -14.38 26.80 -8.99
C THR A 235 -14.47 26.63 -10.51
N LEU A 236 -13.33 26.62 -11.22
CA LEU A 236 -13.32 26.39 -12.67
C LEU A 236 -13.78 24.97 -13.01
N PHE A 237 -13.29 23.97 -12.27
CA PHE A 237 -13.63 22.56 -12.47
C PHE A 237 -15.05 22.26 -12.00
N GLU A 238 -15.45 22.82 -10.86
CA GLU A 238 -16.79 22.66 -10.28
C GLU A 238 -17.86 23.24 -11.20
N TRP A 239 -17.60 24.38 -11.83
CA TRP A 239 -18.50 24.91 -12.86
C TRP A 239 -18.63 23.96 -14.06
N LEU A 240 -17.54 23.29 -14.45
CA LEU A 240 -17.52 22.26 -15.50
C LEU A 240 -18.12 20.92 -15.06
N GLY A 241 -18.62 20.80 -13.83
CA GLY A 241 -19.27 19.61 -13.31
C GLY A 241 -18.30 18.54 -12.78
N LEU A 242 -17.10 18.94 -12.38
CA LEU A 242 -16.12 18.07 -11.71
C LEU A 242 -16.03 18.40 -10.22
N THR A 243 -15.60 17.43 -9.43
CA THR A 243 -15.38 17.57 -7.99
C THR A 243 -13.90 17.77 -7.69
N VAL A 244 -13.60 18.67 -6.75
CA VAL A 244 -12.23 19.00 -6.33
C VAL A 244 -12.15 19.00 -4.83
N ASP A 245 -11.13 18.35 -4.28
CA ASP A 245 -10.84 18.42 -2.86
C ASP A 245 -9.33 18.41 -2.56
N CYS A 246 -8.96 18.65 -1.31
CA CYS A 246 -7.59 18.68 -0.83
C CYS A 246 -7.44 17.82 0.42
N ILE A 247 -6.58 16.80 0.34
CA ILE A 247 -6.41 15.82 1.41
C ILE A 247 -5.88 16.47 2.70
N ASP A 248 -5.03 17.49 2.59
CA ASP A 248 -4.47 18.25 3.73
C ASP A 248 -5.54 19.03 4.54
N LYS A 249 -6.81 19.03 4.12
CA LYS A 249 -7.95 19.57 4.91
C LYS A 249 -8.55 18.55 5.87
N HIS A 250 -8.26 17.27 5.67
CA HIS A 250 -8.97 16.16 6.31
C HIS A 250 -8.03 15.31 7.15
N GLN A 251 -8.57 14.73 8.22
CA GLN A 251 -7.81 13.86 9.10
C GLN A 251 -7.45 12.55 8.38
N PRO A 252 -6.20 12.05 8.56
CA PRO A 252 -5.82 10.68 8.19
C PRO A 252 -6.89 9.62 8.52
N ASN A 253 -7.17 8.72 7.57
CA ASN A 253 -8.11 7.58 7.70
C ASN A 253 -9.59 7.93 7.99
N SER A 254 -10.00 9.19 7.84
CA SER A 254 -11.40 9.61 7.99
C SER A 254 -12.23 9.38 6.72
N GLU A 255 -13.57 9.43 6.83
CA GLU A 255 -14.45 9.34 5.64
C GLU A 255 -14.24 10.55 4.72
N GLU A 256 -14.02 11.74 5.28
CA GLU A 256 -13.72 12.95 4.49
C GLU A 256 -12.42 12.80 3.69
N ARG A 257 -11.42 12.09 4.25
CA ARG A 257 -10.19 11.75 3.52
C ARG A 257 -10.47 10.82 2.34
N ARG A 258 -11.34 9.81 2.52
CA ARG A 258 -11.81 8.93 1.42
C ARG A 258 -12.54 9.74 0.35
N ASP A 259 -13.46 10.61 0.77
CA ASP A 259 -14.23 11.45 -0.14
C ASP A 259 -13.33 12.39 -0.94
N ALA A 260 -12.25 12.90 -0.34
CA ALA A 260 -11.26 13.70 -1.05
C ALA A 260 -10.52 12.93 -2.15
N TYR A 261 -10.23 11.64 -1.94
CA TYR A 261 -9.68 10.77 -3.00
C TYR A 261 -10.72 10.33 -4.04
N ARG A 262 -12.01 10.30 -3.68
CA ARG A 262 -13.13 10.03 -4.60
C ARG A 262 -13.46 11.22 -5.51
N ALA A 263 -13.03 12.43 -5.14
CA ALA A 263 -13.17 13.60 -6.00
C ALA A 263 -12.48 13.40 -7.37
N ASP A 264 -12.96 14.03 -8.44
CA ASP A 264 -12.35 13.90 -9.77
C ASP A 264 -10.89 14.40 -9.77
N ILE A 265 -10.60 15.46 -8.99
CA ILE A 265 -9.27 16.04 -8.81
C ILE A 265 -8.97 16.19 -7.32
N THR A 266 -7.83 15.64 -6.90
CA THR A 266 -7.38 15.64 -5.51
C THR A 266 -6.07 16.41 -5.41
N TYR A 267 -6.07 17.50 -4.65
CA TYR A 267 -4.85 18.22 -4.28
C TYR A 267 -4.24 17.63 -3.01
N GLY A 268 -2.93 17.69 -2.88
CA GLY A 268 -2.27 17.29 -1.65
C GLY A 268 -0.77 17.52 -1.65
N THR A 269 -0.14 17.35 -0.50
CA THR A 269 1.32 17.32 -0.40
C THR A 269 1.89 15.95 -0.74
N ASN A 270 3.14 15.91 -1.21
CA ASN A 270 3.89 14.68 -1.47
C ASN A 270 3.91 13.74 -0.25
N ASN A 271 4.13 14.31 0.94
CA ASN A 271 4.14 13.57 2.20
C ASN A 271 2.79 12.92 2.49
N GLU A 272 1.69 13.66 2.35
CA GLU A 272 0.36 13.17 2.66
C GLU A 272 -0.09 12.05 1.71
N PHE A 273 0.16 12.19 0.40
CA PHE A 273 -0.09 11.11 -0.57
C PHE A 273 0.73 9.85 -0.24
N GLY A 274 2.00 10.00 0.10
CA GLY A 274 2.87 8.86 0.43
C GLY A 274 2.51 8.19 1.75
N PHE A 275 2.14 8.96 2.78
CA PHE A 275 1.71 8.42 4.07
C PHE A 275 0.35 7.73 4.00
N ASP A 276 -0.59 8.23 3.19
CA ASP A 276 -1.85 7.52 2.95
C ASP A 276 -1.59 6.17 2.30
N TYR A 277 -0.70 6.10 1.29
CA TYR A 277 -0.32 4.82 0.68
C TYR A 277 0.27 3.84 1.70
N LEU A 278 1.18 4.31 2.57
CA LEU A 278 1.76 3.47 3.62
C LEU A 278 0.70 3.02 4.64
N ARG A 279 -0.23 3.90 5.03
CA ARG A 279 -1.34 3.58 5.95
C ARG A 279 -2.30 2.56 5.35
N ASP A 280 -2.64 2.70 4.06
CA ASP A 280 -3.51 1.78 3.33
C ASP A 280 -2.92 0.37 3.25
N ASN A 281 -1.60 0.21 3.30
CA ASN A 281 -0.93 -1.10 3.35
C ASN A 281 -0.81 -1.69 4.77
N MET A 282 -1.37 -1.01 5.78
CA MET A 282 -1.39 -1.48 7.18
C MET A 282 -2.81 -1.63 7.73
N VAL A 283 -3.86 -1.38 6.93
CA VAL A 283 -5.25 -1.54 7.35
C VAL A 283 -5.63 -3.01 7.54
N HIS A 284 -6.64 -3.27 8.36
CA HIS A 284 -7.12 -4.63 8.61
C HIS A 284 -8.12 -5.10 7.56
N THR A 285 -8.88 -4.16 6.98
CA THR A 285 -9.94 -4.43 6.01
C THR A 285 -9.80 -3.52 4.78
N PRO A 286 -10.12 -4.00 3.56
CA PRO A 286 -10.03 -3.18 2.35
C PRO A 286 -10.88 -1.90 2.40
N GLU A 287 -11.99 -1.91 3.14
CA GLU A 287 -12.92 -0.78 3.28
C GLU A 287 -12.31 0.40 4.07
N GLU A 288 -11.25 0.15 4.84
CA GLU A 288 -10.53 1.18 5.59
C GLU A 288 -9.60 2.00 4.71
N MET A 289 -9.20 1.51 3.53
CA MET A 289 -8.30 2.21 2.62
C MET A 289 -8.87 3.55 2.18
N VAL A 290 -8.01 4.56 2.08
CA VAL A 290 -8.41 5.91 1.63
C VAL A 290 -8.12 6.17 0.17
N GLN A 291 -7.06 5.59 -0.39
CA GLN A 291 -6.69 5.79 -1.77
C GLN A 291 -7.45 4.86 -2.72
N ARG A 292 -7.50 5.27 -3.98
CA ARG A 292 -7.86 4.44 -5.13
C ARG A 292 -6.64 4.20 -6.01
N LYS A 293 -6.83 3.54 -7.16
CA LYS A 293 -5.78 3.33 -8.18
C LYS A 293 -5.03 4.64 -8.47
N HIS A 294 -3.70 4.61 -8.42
CA HIS A 294 -2.86 5.76 -8.82
C HIS A 294 -2.88 5.92 -10.34
N HIS A 295 -3.78 6.77 -10.84
CA HIS A 295 -4.00 6.91 -12.28
C HIS A 295 -3.10 7.97 -12.92
N PHE A 296 -3.24 9.24 -12.52
CA PHE A 296 -2.45 10.35 -13.06
C PHE A 296 -2.05 11.32 -11.95
N ALA A 297 -0.77 11.66 -11.88
CA ALA A 297 -0.25 12.59 -10.88
C ALA A 297 0.60 13.69 -11.55
N MET A 298 0.31 14.94 -11.21
CA MET A 298 1.12 16.09 -11.60
C MET A 298 1.82 16.64 -10.37
N VAL A 299 3.14 16.78 -10.46
CA VAL A 299 3.98 17.25 -9.36
C VAL A 299 4.46 18.66 -9.66
N ASP A 300 3.98 19.63 -8.89
CA ASP A 300 4.51 20.99 -8.90
C ASP A 300 5.84 21.05 -8.15
N GLU A 301 6.75 21.91 -8.61
CA GLU A 301 8.14 21.98 -8.13
C GLU A 301 8.80 20.58 -8.06
N VAL A 302 8.74 19.87 -9.19
CA VAL A 302 9.16 18.46 -9.33
C VAL A 302 10.61 18.20 -8.91
N ASP A 303 11.49 19.18 -9.04
CA ASP A 303 12.87 19.11 -8.57
C ASP A 303 12.93 19.04 -7.04
N SER A 304 12.16 19.88 -6.36
CA SER A 304 12.05 19.86 -4.90
C SER A 304 11.48 18.52 -4.41
N VAL A 305 10.41 18.02 -5.05
CA VAL A 305 9.72 16.81 -4.60
C VAL A 305 10.46 15.52 -4.98
N LEU A 306 10.85 15.34 -6.24
CA LEU A 306 11.40 14.07 -6.75
C LEU A 306 12.93 14.00 -6.69
N ILE A 307 13.63 15.09 -6.36
CA ILE A 307 15.09 15.10 -6.21
C ILE A 307 15.47 15.43 -4.77
N ASP A 308 15.03 16.57 -4.23
CA ASP A 308 15.48 17.02 -2.92
C ASP A 308 14.84 16.25 -1.76
N ASP A 309 13.51 16.14 -1.74
CA ASP A 309 12.76 15.44 -0.68
C ASP A 309 12.93 13.92 -0.78
N ALA A 310 13.02 13.39 -2.00
CA ALA A 310 13.18 11.95 -2.27
C ALA A 310 14.49 11.35 -1.71
N ARG A 311 15.41 12.16 -1.18
CA ARG A 311 16.62 11.68 -0.49
C ARG A 311 16.33 10.96 0.83
N THR A 312 15.19 11.24 1.46
CA THR A 312 14.80 10.64 2.74
C THR A 312 13.55 9.79 2.53
N PRO A 313 13.53 8.51 2.93
CA PRO A 313 12.34 7.68 2.79
C PRO A 313 11.21 8.14 3.74
N LEU A 314 9.97 7.92 3.32
CA LEU A 314 8.81 8.09 4.20
C LEU A 314 8.72 6.91 5.17
N ILE A 315 8.63 7.20 6.47
CA ILE A 315 8.61 6.19 7.54
C ILE A 315 7.46 6.48 8.49
N ILE A 316 6.60 5.49 8.72
CA ILE A 316 5.62 5.53 9.81
C ILE A 316 6.25 4.93 11.05
N SER A 317 6.40 5.74 12.09
CA SER A 317 6.84 5.30 13.41
C SER A 317 5.69 5.34 14.41
N GLY A 318 5.47 4.27 15.16
CA GLY A 318 4.50 4.19 16.24
C GLY A 318 5.15 3.99 17.61
N PRO A 319 4.55 4.47 18.70
CA PRO A 319 5.00 4.13 20.04
C PRO A 319 4.81 2.63 20.29
N ILE A 320 5.75 1.99 20.99
CA ILE A 320 5.62 0.60 21.42
C ILE A 320 4.62 0.58 22.58
N GLY A 321 3.37 0.19 22.29
CA GLY A 321 2.24 0.25 23.22
C GLY A 321 2.25 -0.79 24.35
N HIS A 322 3.24 -1.68 24.37
CA HIS A 322 3.44 -2.67 25.42
C HIS A 322 4.78 -2.44 26.12
N PRO A 323 4.90 -2.71 27.44
CA PRO A 323 6.21 -2.85 28.07
C PRO A 323 7.01 -3.85 27.23
N THR A 324 8.26 -3.55 26.90
CA THR A 324 9.11 -4.23 25.89
C THR A 324 9.42 -5.72 26.16
N GLY A 325 8.63 -6.43 26.97
CA GLY A 325 8.96 -7.75 27.47
C GLY A 325 10.25 -7.74 28.30
N GLU A 326 10.91 -6.59 28.52
CA GLU A 326 12.18 -6.49 29.23
C GLU A 326 12.08 -7.09 30.63
N GLN A 327 10.97 -6.81 31.34
CA GLN A 327 10.70 -7.43 32.63
C GLN A 327 10.59 -8.95 32.52
N GLN A 328 9.85 -9.47 31.53
CA GLN A 328 9.73 -10.91 31.30
C GLN A 328 11.07 -11.55 30.92
N PHE A 329 11.89 -10.88 30.09
CA PHE A 329 13.23 -11.33 29.74
C PHE A 329 14.10 -11.45 30.99
N PHE A 330 14.13 -10.43 31.86
CA PHE A 330 14.89 -10.48 33.11
C PHE A 330 14.35 -11.51 34.12
N GLU A 331 13.03 -11.77 34.11
CA GLU A 331 12.40 -12.80 34.97
C GLU A 331 12.68 -14.23 34.50
N LEU A 332 12.68 -14.48 33.18
CA LEU A 332 12.85 -15.80 32.58
C LEU A 332 14.32 -16.17 32.36
N LYS A 333 15.19 -15.19 32.10
CA LYS A 333 16.62 -15.41 31.82
C LYS A 333 17.32 -16.33 32.85
N PRO A 334 17.18 -16.15 34.17
CA PRO A 334 17.84 -17.03 35.14
C PRO A 334 17.35 -18.49 35.06
N ARG A 335 16.09 -18.71 34.68
CA ARG A 335 15.51 -20.05 34.51
C ARG A 335 16.12 -20.76 33.30
N ILE A 336 16.21 -20.03 32.18
CA ILE A 336 16.80 -20.54 30.93
C ILE A 336 18.31 -20.75 31.07
N GLU A 337 19.03 -19.85 31.76
CA GLU A 337 20.45 -20.03 32.06
C GLU A 337 20.70 -21.33 32.84
N LYS A 338 19.91 -21.58 33.90
CA LYS A 338 19.99 -22.82 34.69
C LYS A 338 19.68 -24.07 33.85
N LEU A 339 18.66 -24.00 32.99
CA LEU A 339 18.31 -25.08 32.05
C LEU A 339 19.48 -25.42 31.13
N VAL A 340 20.09 -24.41 30.50
CA VAL A 340 21.24 -24.58 29.60
C VAL A 340 22.48 -25.10 30.34
N GLU A 341 22.74 -24.65 31.57
CA GLU A 341 23.86 -25.15 32.38
C GLU A 341 23.71 -26.64 32.73
N ILE A 342 22.51 -27.07 33.10
CA ILE A 342 22.24 -28.48 33.43
C ILE A 342 22.32 -29.34 32.16
N GLN A 343 21.73 -28.89 31.05
CA GLN A 343 21.85 -29.55 29.76
C GLN A 343 23.33 -29.74 29.36
N LYS A 344 24.17 -28.72 29.51
CA LYS A 344 25.62 -28.82 29.22
C LYS A 344 26.30 -29.91 30.04
N LYS A 345 25.95 -30.06 31.33
CA LYS A 345 26.51 -31.10 32.20
C LYS A 345 26.10 -32.50 31.73
N VAL A 346 24.81 -32.69 31.46
CA VAL A 346 24.25 -33.96 30.96
C VAL A 346 24.87 -34.35 29.62
N VAL A 347 24.93 -33.41 28.68
CA VAL A 347 25.53 -33.65 27.35
C VAL A 347 27.02 -33.99 27.46
N ASN A 348 27.77 -33.30 28.31
CA ASN A 348 29.19 -33.63 28.54
C ASN A 348 29.36 -35.03 29.15
N GLN A 349 28.47 -35.45 30.06
CA GLN A 349 28.49 -36.79 30.63
C GLN A 349 28.23 -37.86 29.56
N PHE A 350 27.22 -37.68 28.71
CA PHE A 350 26.95 -38.57 27.59
C PHE A 350 28.09 -38.62 26.57
N LEU A 351 28.76 -37.49 26.31
CA LEU A 351 29.93 -37.48 25.44
C LEU A 351 31.10 -38.28 26.04
N ILE A 352 31.35 -38.17 27.35
CA ILE A 352 32.39 -38.96 28.04
C ILE A 352 32.05 -40.45 27.99
N GLU A 353 30.80 -40.80 28.27
CA GLU A 353 30.29 -42.18 28.21
C GLU A 353 30.43 -42.77 26.81
N ALA A 354 30.02 -42.02 25.78
CA ALA A 354 30.17 -42.41 24.38
C ALA A 354 31.63 -42.66 24.02
N LYS A 355 32.55 -41.77 24.42
CA LYS A 355 33.99 -41.95 24.20
C LYS A 355 34.52 -43.22 24.84
N LYS A 356 34.15 -43.47 26.10
CA LYS A 356 34.59 -44.66 26.84
C LYS A 356 34.09 -45.95 26.17
N LYS A 357 32.78 -46.07 25.93
CA LYS A 357 32.16 -47.28 25.37
C LYS A 357 32.65 -47.56 23.94
N ILE A 358 32.76 -46.52 23.11
CA ILE A 358 33.24 -46.67 21.74
C ILE A 358 34.73 -47.07 21.71
N ALA A 359 35.54 -46.55 22.64
CA ALA A 359 36.94 -46.96 22.78
C ALA A 359 37.09 -48.42 23.26
N GLU A 360 36.15 -48.91 24.07
CA GLU A 360 36.05 -50.31 24.50
C GLU A 360 35.48 -51.24 23.40
N GLY A 361 35.19 -50.71 22.21
CA GLY A 361 34.65 -51.47 21.08
C GLY A 361 33.13 -51.64 21.09
N ASN A 362 32.43 -51.00 22.03
CA ASN A 362 30.99 -51.03 22.16
C ASN A 362 30.36 -49.77 21.53
N ASP A 363 30.02 -49.87 20.25
CA ASP A 363 29.29 -48.85 19.49
C ASP A 363 27.84 -49.25 19.18
N ASP A 364 27.26 -50.10 20.03
CA ASP A 364 25.87 -50.54 19.89
C ASP A 364 24.91 -49.34 19.89
N VAL A 365 23.89 -49.39 19.01
CA VAL A 365 22.94 -48.29 18.83
C VAL A 365 22.14 -48.00 20.09
N LYS A 366 21.98 -48.97 21.00
CA LYS A 366 21.28 -48.82 22.28
C LYS A 366 22.21 -48.49 23.45
N ASP A 367 23.52 -48.43 23.22
CA ASP A 367 24.51 -48.21 24.27
C ASP A 367 25.50 -47.08 23.92
N GLY A 368 26.72 -47.39 23.46
CA GLY A 368 27.70 -46.36 23.09
C GLY A 368 27.23 -45.41 21.98
N GLY A 369 26.44 -45.93 21.02
CA GLY A 369 25.78 -45.13 19.99
C GLY A 369 24.66 -44.24 20.54
N LEU A 370 23.86 -44.73 21.49
CA LEU A 370 22.81 -43.95 22.15
C LEU A 370 23.40 -42.78 22.95
N ALA A 371 24.48 -43.00 23.71
CA ALA A 371 25.18 -41.95 24.44
C ALA A 371 25.71 -40.87 23.47
N LEU A 372 26.27 -41.28 22.32
CA LEU A 372 26.75 -40.33 21.30
C LEU A 372 25.59 -39.53 20.69
N TYR A 373 24.47 -40.19 20.40
CA TYR A 373 23.29 -39.54 19.82
C TYR A 373 22.64 -38.56 20.81
N ARG A 374 22.50 -38.92 22.09
CA ARG A 374 22.01 -38.01 23.14
C ARG A 374 22.88 -36.76 23.28
N ALA A 375 24.19 -36.93 23.28
CA ALA A 375 25.11 -35.79 23.35
C ALA A 375 24.90 -34.84 22.15
N PHE A 376 24.85 -35.40 20.94
CA PHE A 376 24.65 -34.64 19.71
C PHE A 376 23.28 -33.94 19.67
N ARG A 377 22.20 -34.66 19.96
CA ARG A 377 20.82 -34.14 19.96
C ARG A 377 20.58 -33.07 21.03
N GLY A 378 21.29 -33.16 22.16
CA GLY A 378 21.18 -32.19 23.24
C GLY A 378 21.87 -30.85 22.95
N LEU A 379 23.10 -30.86 22.40
CA LEU A 379 23.84 -29.64 22.03
C LEU A 379 24.76 -29.90 20.81
N PRO A 380 24.24 -29.95 19.58
CA PRO A 380 25.01 -30.39 18.40
C PRO A 380 26.19 -29.47 18.08
N LYS A 381 26.06 -28.18 18.42
CA LYS A 381 27.07 -27.14 18.22
C LYS A 381 28.12 -27.05 19.34
N ASN A 382 28.14 -27.99 20.28
CA ASN A 382 29.17 -28.02 21.33
C ASN A 382 30.54 -28.37 20.72
N GLY A 383 31.56 -27.55 20.97
CA GLY A 383 32.90 -27.73 20.40
C GLY A 383 33.56 -29.08 20.70
N ALA A 384 33.31 -29.68 21.86
CA ALA A 384 33.85 -30.99 22.21
C ALA A 384 33.19 -32.13 21.41
N ILE A 385 31.91 -31.98 21.08
CA ILE A 385 31.16 -32.92 20.23
C ILE A 385 31.64 -32.79 18.78
N ILE A 386 31.70 -31.56 18.25
CA ILE A 386 32.19 -31.29 16.89
C ILE A 386 33.57 -31.90 16.70
N LYS A 387 34.48 -31.71 17.67
CA LYS A 387 35.82 -32.29 17.64
C LYS A 387 35.79 -33.82 17.61
N TYR A 388 34.97 -34.45 18.44
CA TYR A 388 34.87 -35.91 18.49
C TYR A 388 34.23 -36.50 17.22
N LEU A 389 33.19 -35.86 16.67
CA LEU A 389 32.56 -36.26 15.42
C LEU A 389 33.48 -36.10 14.19
N SER A 390 34.56 -35.34 14.32
CA SER A 390 35.58 -35.16 13.28
C SER A 390 36.63 -36.28 13.30
N GLU A 391 36.66 -37.13 14.32
CA GLU A 391 37.53 -38.29 14.38
C GLU A 391 37.07 -39.39 13.40
N PRO A 392 38.00 -40.18 12.83
CA PRO A 392 37.65 -41.20 11.83
C PRO A 392 36.60 -42.20 12.34
N GLY A 393 35.52 -42.37 11.57
CA GLY A 393 34.48 -43.36 11.84
C GLY A 393 33.43 -42.98 12.91
N ILE A 394 33.65 -41.93 13.71
CA ILE A 394 32.71 -41.52 14.76
C ILE A 394 31.39 -40.99 14.18
N ARG A 395 31.45 -40.20 13.10
CA ARG A 395 30.25 -39.70 12.41
C ARG A 395 29.38 -40.83 11.86
N VAL A 396 29.98 -41.92 11.38
CA VAL A 396 29.24 -43.09 10.88
C VAL A 396 28.52 -43.79 12.03
N LYS A 397 29.16 -43.90 13.20
CA LYS A 397 28.53 -44.46 14.42
C LYS A 397 27.34 -43.61 14.89
N LEU A 398 27.47 -42.28 14.86
CA LEU A 398 26.35 -41.36 15.14
C LEU A 398 25.19 -41.57 14.17
N GLN A 399 25.45 -41.58 12.86
CA GLN A 399 24.41 -41.78 11.84
C GLN A 399 23.70 -43.12 11.99
N LYS A 400 24.43 -44.18 12.35
CA LYS A 400 23.85 -45.50 12.62
C LYS A 400 22.88 -45.47 13.81
N ALA A 401 23.22 -44.76 14.88
CA ALA A 401 22.33 -44.56 16.03
C ALA A 401 21.13 -43.66 15.68
N GLU A 402 21.36 -42.52 15.01
CA GLU A 402 20.31 -41.60 14.56
C GLU A 402 19.26 -42.34 13.69
N ASN A 403 19.71 -43.09 12.69
CA ASN A 403 18.83 -43.84 11.79
C ASN A 403 18.01 -44.91 12.52
N HIS A 404 18.53 -45.50 13.60
CA HIS A 404 17.80 -46.49 14.40
C HIS A 404 16.61 -45.84 15.13
N TYR A 405 16.83 -44.67 15.75
CA TYR A 405 15.79 -44.00 16.54
C TYR A 405 14.81 -43.19 15.70
N LEU A 406 15.22 -42.75 14.51
CA LEU A 406 14.32 -42.12 13.53
C LEU A 406 13.48 -43.13 12.73
N ALA A 407 13.80 -44.43 12.80
CA ALA A 407 13.01 -45.49 12.15
C ALA A 407 11.59 -45.57 12.75
N ASP A 408 10.70 -46.30 12.05
CA ASP A 408 9.33 -46.60 12.51
C ASP A 408 8.57 -45.37 13.04
N GLN A 409 8.61 -44.27 12.27
CA GLN A 409 7.97 -43.00 12.62
C GLN A 409 8.40 -42.47 14.00
N GLN A 410 9.70 -42.53 14.32
CA GLN A 410 10.28 -41.96 15.54
C GLN A 410 9.77 -42.59 16.84
N ARG A 411 9.22 -43.81 16.80
CA ARG A 411 8.61 -44.48 17.96
C ARG A 411 9.54 -44.59 19.19
N GLU A 412 10.84 -44.76 18.96
CA GLU A 412 11.84 -44.93 20.02
C GLU A 412 12.53 -43.61 20.41
N MET A 413 12.19 -42.48 19.79
CA MET A 413 12.76 -41.17 20.11
C MET A 413 12.57 -40.74 21.58
N PRO A 414 11.44 -41.04 22.25
CA PRO A 414 11.30 -40.72 23.67
C PRO A 414 12.39 -41.35 24.54
N ALA A 415 12.95 -42.50 24.16
CA ALA A 415 14.06 -43.12 24.88
C ALA A 415 15.35 -42.29 24.78
N VAL A 416 15.56 -41.59 23.66
CA VAL A 416 16.71 -40.69 23.49
C VAL A 416 16.52 -39.43 24.34
N ASP A 417 15.33 -38.83 24.25
CA ASP A 417 15.02 -37.54 24.87
C ASP A 417 14.78 -37.61 26.38
N ALA A 418 14.43 -38.79 26.92
CA ALA A 418 14.11 -38.99 28.33
C ALA A 418 15.17 -38.48 29.32
N GLU A 419 16.44 -38.40 28.92
CA GLU A 419 17.53 -37.92 29.78
C GLU A 419 17.99 -36.50 29.48
N LEU A 420 17.46 -35.88 28.44
CA LEU A 420 17.74 -34.49 28.09
C LEU A 420 16.71 -33.57 28.74
N TYR A 421 17.07 -32.29 28.91
CA TYR A 421 16.17 -31.24 29.38
C TYR A 421 15.56 -30.46 28.20
N PHE A 422 16.26 -30.42 27.07
CA PHE A 422 15.71 -30.01 25.79
C PHE A 422 16.47 -30.72 24.68
N HIS A 423 15.91 -30.73 23.47
CA HIS A 423 16.60 -31.23 22.30
C HIS A 423 16.56 -30.19 21.17
N ILE A 424 17.56 -30.26 20.30
CA ILE A 424 17.70 -29.35 19.15
C ILE A 424 17.55 -30.18 17.88
N ASP A 425 16.58 -29.80 17.05
CA ASP A 425 16.44 -30.33 15.70
C ASP A 425 17.00 -29.31 14.70
N GLU A 426 18.24 -29.57 14.23
CA GLU A 426 18.89 -28.71 13.25
C GLU A 426 18.25 -28.77 11.85
N LYS A 427 17.44 -29.80 11.54
CA LYS A 427 16.75 -29.89 10.24
C LYS A 427 15.55 -28.95 10.20
N ASN A 428 14.83 -28.84 11.30
CA ASN A 428 13.64 -28.01 11.43
C ASN A 428 13.89 -26.64 12.09
N ASN A 429 15.13 -26.36 12.50
CA ASN A 429 15.51 -25.16 13.26
C ASN A 429 14.65 -24.97 14.52
N SER A 430 14.32 -26.06 15.22
CA SER A 430 13.49 -26.03 16.42
C SER A 430 14.28 -26.46 17.67
N VAL A 431 13.84 -25.95 18.82
CA VAL A 431 14.31 -26.36 20.15
C VAL A 431 13.08 -26.71 20.97
N GLU A 432 13.03 -27.92 21.48
CA GLU A 432 11.88 -28.43 22.23
C GLU A 432 12.29 -28.82 23.64
N LEU A 433 11.52 -28.35 24.62
CA LEU A 433 11.69 -28.72 26.02
C LEU A 433 11.17 -30.13 26.25
N THR A 434 11.91 -30.93 27.01
CA THR A 434 11.40 -32.22 27.51
C THR A 434 10.60 -32.00 28.79
N GLU A 435 9.90 -33.02 29.26
CA GLU A 435 9.23 -32.98 30.57
C GLU A 435 10.20 -32.60 31.71
N LYS A 436 11.43 -33.11 31.66
CA LYS A 436 12.50 -32.74 32.63
C LYS A 436 12.88 -31.27 32.51
N GLY A 437 12.92 -30.73 31.29
CA GLY A 437 13.15 -29.31 31.02
C GLY A 437 12.07 -28.43 31.63
N LEU A 438 10.81 -28.74 31.33
CA LEU A 438 9.64 -28.01 31.83
C LEU A 438 9.60 -28.02 33.36
N GLN A 439 9.74 -29.18 33.99
CA GLN A 439 9.77 -29.30 35.45
C GLN A 439 10.90 -28.50 36.10
N LEU A 440 12.04 -28.33 35.42
CA LEU A 440 13.18 -27.60 35.96
C LEU A 440 12.96 -26.07 35.98
N ILE A 441 12.25 -25.55 34.98
CA ILE A 441 12.03 -24.10 34.79
C ILE A 441 10.72 -23.60 35.43
N THR A 442 9.80 -24.50 35.76
CA THR A 442 8.59 -24.21 36.56
C THR A 442 8.92 -24.19 38.05
N LYS A 443 8.60 -23.10 38.78
CA LYS A 443 8.87 -23.02 40.22
C LYS A 443 7.84 -23.80 41.05
N SER A 444 8.22 -24.19 42.26
CA SER A 444 7.29 -24.76 43.24
C SER A 444 6.16 -23.77 43.56
N GLY A 445 4.92 -24.15 43.24
CA GLY A 445 3.72 -23.30 43.42
C GLY A 445 3.27 -22.55 42.17
N GLU A 446 3.98 -22.68 41.04
CA GLU A 446 3.51 -22.23 39.73
C GLU A 446 2.68 -23.31 39.03
N ASP A 447 1.86 -22.91 38.06
CA ASP A 447 1.08 -23.81 37.22
C ASP A 447 2.02 -24.79 36.47
N PRO A 448 1.81 -26.11 36.54
CA PRO A 448 2.52 -27.08 35.71
C PRO A 448 2.45 -26.78 34.21
N ASN A 449 1.39 -26.11 33.76
CA ASN A 449 1.17 -25.72 32.36
C ASN A 449 1.67 -24.31 32.03
N PHE A 450 2.51 -23.71 32.88
CA PHE A 450 2.98 -22.32 32.73
C PHE A 450 3.66 -22.03 31.38
N PHE A 451 4.35 -23.02 30.80
CA PHE A 451 5.03 -22.95 29.50
C PHE A 451 4.35 -23.82 28.42
N LEU A 452 3.16 -24.34 28.70
CA LEU A 452 2.41 -25.17 27.76
C LEU A 452 1.36 -24.31 27.07
N LEU A 453 1.46 -24.20 25.74
CA LEU A 453 0.48 -23.52 24.93
C LEU A 453 -0.83 -24.33 24.90
N PRO A 454 -1.96 -23.78 25.34
CA PRO A 454 -3.25 -24.44 25.22
C PRO A 454 -3.70 -24.49 23.75
N ASP A 455 -4.43 -25.55 23.39
CA ASP A 455 -5.08 -25.63 22.08
C ASP A 455 -6.34 -24.76 22.11
N ILE A 456 -6.19 -23.51 21.65
CA ILE A 456 -7.28 -22.53 21.59
C ILE A 456 -8.50 -23.11 20.85
N SER A 457 -8.29 -23.90 19.80
CA SER A 457 -9.39 -24.39 18.98
C SER A 457 -10.26 -25.38 19.76
N ILE A 458 -9.65 -26.23 20.59
CA ILE A 458 -10.38 -27.18 21.43
C ILE A 458 -11.12 -26.45 22.55
N GLU A 459 -10.46 -25.49 23.22
CA GLU A 459 -11.04 -24.81 24.37
C GLU A 459 -12.16 -23.82 23.97
N LEU A 460 -11.99 -23.07 22.88
CA LEU A 460 -13.05 -22.17 22.37
C LEU A 460 -14.27 -22.96 21.89
N ASN A 461 -14.06 -24.10 21.22
CA ASN A 461 -15.17 -24.98 20.79
C ASN A 461 -15.92 -25.57 21.99
N ALA A 462 -15.23 -25.91 23.08
CA ALA A 462 -15.86 -26.40 24.30
C ALA A 462 -16.77 -25.35 24.94
N ILE A 463 -16.39 -24.06 24.91
CA ILE A 463 -17.23 -22.94 25.39
C ILE A 463 -18.44 -22.74 24.48
N ASP A 464 -18.24 -22.79 23.16
CA ASP A 464 -19.32 -22.61 22.20
C ASP A 464 -20.40 -23.69 22.34
N GLN A 465 -20.00 -24.94 22.55
CA GLN A 465 -20.91 -26.08 22.71
C GLN A 465 -21.60 -26.14 24.08
N ASN A 466 -21.19 -25.35 25.07
CA ASN A 466 -21.80 -25.36 26.39
C ASN A 466 -23.12 -24.55 26.40
N THR A 467 -24.27 -25.24 26.42
CA THR A 467 -25.60 -24.60 26.41
C THR A 467 -26.06 -24.07 27.78
N ALA A 468 -25.29 -24.31 28.86
CA ALA A 468 -25.64 -23.91 30.21
C ALA A 468 -25.13 -22.49 30.60
N ILE A 469 -24.33 -21.87 29.75
CA ILE A 469 -23.70 -20.57 29.99
C ILE A 469 -24.36 -19.52 29.08
N ASN A 470 -24.66 -18.34 29.64
CA ASN A 470 -25.29 -17.25 28.90
C ASN A 470 -24.29 -16.64 27.88
N PRO A 471 -24.76 -15.89 26.86
CA PRO A 471 -23.89 -15.36 25.81
C PRO A 471 -22.81 -14.38 26.29
N GLU A 472 -23.07 -13.62 27.36
CA GLU A 472 -22.17 -12.61 27.91
C GLU A 472 -21.02 -13.26 28.69
N ASP A 473 -21.32 -14.28 29.49
CA ASP A 473 -20.35 -15.11 30.21
C ASP A 473 -19.49 -15.94 29.25
N LYS A 474 -20.05 -16.40 28.12
CA LYS A 474 -19.26 -17.07 27.06
C LYS A 474 -18.21 -16.13 26.47
N LEU A 475 -18.58 -14.88 26.20
CA LEU A 475 -17.66 -13.90 25.62
C LEU A 475 -16.52 -13.59 26.60
N GLN A 476 -16.82 -13.40 27.90
CA GLN A 476 -15.81 -13.21 28.93
C GLN A 476 -14.87 -14.42 29.07
N GLN A 477 -15.38 -15.65 29.05
CA GLN A 477 -14.54 -16.85 29.12
C GLN A 477 -13.63 -17.00 27.89
N LYS A 478 -14.12 -16.65 26.70
CA LYS A 478 -13.30 -16.63 25.47
C LYS A 478 -12.19 -15.59 25.55
N GLU A 479 -12.49 -14.38 26.04
CA GLU A 479 -11.46 -13.35 26.24
C GLU A 479 -10.39 -13.80 27.23
N VAL A 480 -10.76 -14.49 28.32
CA VAL A 480 -9.79 -15.03 29.28
C VAL A 480 -8.86 -16.05 28.63
N ILE A 481 -9.38 -16.96 27.79
CA ILE A 481 -8.56 -17.96 27.08
C ILE A 481 -7.65 -17.31 26.05
N ILE A 482 -8.16 -16.35 25.28
CA ILE A 482 -7.37 -15.63 24.28
C ILE A 482 -6.25 -14.84 24.97
N ASN A 483 -6.54 -14.22 26.11
CA ASN A 483 -5.55 -13.48 26.88
C ASN A 483 -4.51 -14.42 27.54
N ASP A 484 -4.93 -15.55 28.12
CA ASP A 484 -4.01 -16.57 28.66
C ASP A 484 -3.11 -17.15 27.57
N TYR A 485 -3.66 -17.44 26.38
CA TYR A 485 -2.89 -17.87 25.22
C TYR A 485 -1.90 -16.80 24.77
N SER A 486 -2.32 -15.54 24.65
CA SER A 486 -1.44 -14.44 24.26
C SER A 486 -0.27 -14.30 25.25
N ILE A 487 -0.55 -14.34 26.54
CA ILE A 487 0.47 -14.24 27.60
C ILE A 487 1.41 -15.45 27.58
N LYS A 488 0.90 -16.66 27.32
CA LYS A 488 1.72 -17.88 27.23
C LYS A 488 2.51 -17.97 25.93
N SER A 489 1.99 -17.40 24.84
CA SER A 489 2.67 -17.35 23.54
C SER A 489 3.78 -16.30 23.49
N ASP A 490 3.65 -15.22 24.26
CA ASP A 490 4.69 -14.20 24.38
C ASP A 490 5.88 -14.66 25.26
N ARG A 491 5.65 -15.61 26.17
CA ARG A 491 6.66 -16.20 27.08
C ARG A 491 7.45 -17.32 26.42
#